data_AF-A0A1V6HIT7-F1
#
_entry.id   AF-A0A1V6HIT7-F1
#
_cell.length_a   1.000
_cell.length_b   1.000
_cell.length_c   1.000
_cell.angle_alpha   90.00
_cell.angle_beta   90.00
_cell.angle_gamma   90.00
#
_symmetry.space_group_name_H-M   'P 1'
#
loop_
_entity.id
_entity.type
_entity.pdbx_description
1 polymer ?
#
loop_
_entity_poly.entity_id
_entity_poly.type
_entity_poly.pdbx_seq_one_letter_code
_entity_poly.pdbx_strand_id
1 'polypeptide(L)'
;MAIEPVPLELPVWEVELKWRPNHRPLSTSEMAGAIIGTASEALLSRPFRSNRYTDPAVLTRHPRARSLTVETLFYSSAKTSWHRPEGARLLALYGAERQAYRLTIPADIPADRFEVVRVSFRDLDGHGRQRARLGLGTGTDFRILGLTVSAADGVQTLTVWG
;
A
#
# COMPACT_ATOMS: atom_id res chain seq x y z
N MET A 1 -12.11 -22.60 11.85
CA MET A 1 -11.49 -21.51 11.08
C MET A 1 -12.27 -20.24 11.37
N ALA A 2 -11.59 -19.19 11.82
CA ALA A 2 -12.18 -17.86 12.04
C ALA A 2 -11.63 -16.89 10.99
N ILE A 3 -12.46 -15.93 10.57
CA ILE A 3 -12.09 -14.88 9.61
C ILE A 3 -12.52 -13.52 10.17
N GLU A 4 -11.60 -12.57 10.18
CA GLU A 4 -11.82 -11.20 10.68
C GLU A 4 -11.36 -10.20 9.61
N PRO A 5 -12.20 -9.23 9.19
CA PRO A 5 -11.78 -8.16 8.28
C PRO A 5 -10.72 -7.28 8.92
N VAL A 6 -9.66 -6.97 8.16
CA VAL A 6 -8.64 -5.98 8.56
C VAL A 6 -8.98 -4.65 7.88
N PRO A 7 -9.16 -3.55 8.63
CA PRO A 7 -9.47 -2.26 8.04
C PRO A 7 -8.28 -1.77 7.19
N LEU A 8 -8.58 -1.40 5.94
CA LEU A 8 -7.61 -0.84 5.00
C LEU A 8 -8.00 0.59 4.63
N GLU A 9 -7.02 1.48 4.57
CA GLU A 9 -7.21 2.85 4.08
C GLU A 9 -6.98 2.93 2.56
N LEU A 10 -7.71 2.11 1.80
CA LEU A 10 -7.63 2.02 0.34
C LEU A 10 -9.02 2.28 -0.29
N PRO A 11 -9.09 2.76 -1.54
CA PRO A 11 -7.97 3.07 -2.43
C PRO A 11 -7.37 4.47 -2.21
N VAL A 12 -6.13 4.67 -2.70
CA VAL A 12 -5.46 5.97 -2.81
C VAL A 12 -5.58 6.50 -4.23
N TRP A 13 -5.89 7.78 -4.39
CA TRP A 13 -6.00 8.39 -5.73
C TRP A 13 -4.72 9.10 -6.16
N GLU A 14 -3.82 9.39 -5.22
CA GLU A 14 -2.57 10.09 -5.46
C GLU A 14 -1.43 9.43 -4.68
N VAL A 15 -0.26 9.36 -5.32
CA VAL A 15 1.01 8.99 -4.70
C VAL A 15 1.99 10.14 -4.87
N GLU A 16 2.43 10.73 -3.77
CA GLU A 16 3.59 11.64 -3.74
C GLU A 16 4.85 10.84 -3.44
N LEU A 17 5.70 10.67 -4.46
CA LEU A 17 6.98 10.00 -4.34
C LEU A 17 8.06 11.04 -4.05
N LYS A 18 8.62 11.01 -2.84
CA LYS A 18 9.77 11.81 -2.43
C LYS A 18 11.07 11.08 -2.78
N TRP A 19 11.98 11.77 -3.44
CA TRP A 19 13.26 11.25 -3.91
C TRP A 19 14.35 12.32 -3.75
N ARG A 20 15.61 11.87 -3.83
CA ARG A 20 16.84 12.65 -3.65
C ARG A 20 16.83 13.39 -2.31
N PRO A 21 17.05 12.65 -1.20
CA PRO A 21 17.13 13.26 0.12
C PRO A 21 18.23 14.33 0.14
N ASN A 22 17.89 15.48 0.70
CA ASN A 22 18.79 16.56 1.03
C ASN A 22 18.89 16.63 2.57
N HIS A 23 19.98 16.10 3.10
CA HIS A 23 20.19 15.99 4.55
C HIS A 23 20.50 17.33 5.22
N ARG A 24 20.83 18.36 4.44
CA ARG A 24 21.08 19.72 4.93
C ARG A 24 20.36 20.74 4.05
N PRO A 25 19.04 20.91 4.21
CA PRO A 25 18.31 21.99 3.59
C PRO A 25 18.91 23.33 4.01
N LEU A 26 19.21 24.19 3.04
CA LEU A 26 19.74 25.52 3.29
C LEU A 26 18.61 26.52 3.45
N SER A 27 18.74 27.42 4.42
CA SER A 27 17.95 28.64 4.50
C SER A 27 18.45 29.67 3.48
N THR A 28 17.60 30.65 3.13
CA THR A 28 17.97 31.73 2.21
C THR A 28 19.23 32.49 2.67
N SER A 29 19.43 32.63 3.99
CA SER A 29 20.64 33.26 4.57
C SER A 29 21.93 32.45 4.39
N GLU A 30 21.84 31.15 4.15
CA GLU A 30 23.00 30.27 3.91
C GLU A 30 23.30 30.13 2.41
N MET A 31 22.43 30.62 1.53
CA MET A 31 22.60 30.55 0.10
C MET A 31 23.40 31.73 -0.43
N ALA A 32 24.22 31.47 -1.45
CA ALA A 32 24.81 32.55 -2.24
C ALA A 32 23.68 33.36 -2.91
N GLY A 33 23.79 34.69 -2.91
CA GLY A 33 22.75 35.58 -3.45
C GLY A 33 22.36 35.26 -4.91
N ALA A 34 23.30 34.77 -5.72
CA ALA A 34 23.06 34.37 -7.11
C ALA A 34 22.14 33.13 -7.28
N ILE A 35 21.89 32.38 -6.20
CA ILE A 35 21.02 31.19 -6.21
C ILE A 35 19.57 31.56 -5.86
N ILE A 36 19.36 32.63 -5.09
CA ILE A 36 18.04 33.05 -4.61
C ILE A 36 17.15 33.44 -5.80
N GLY A 37 15.92 32.94 -5.83
CA GLY A 37 14.96 33.13 -6.93
C GLY A 37 15.15 32.20 -8.13
N THR A 38 16.15 31.30 -8.10
CA THR A 38 16.41 30.35 -9.19
C THR A 38 15.83 28.97 -8.89
N ALA A 39 15.78 28.09 -9.89
CA ALA A 39 15.42 26.68 -9.68
C ALA A 39 16.36 25.95 -8.70
N SER A 40 17.58 26.46 -8.52
CA SER A 40 18.57 25.93 -7.58
C SER A 40 18.23 26.25 -6.12
N GLU A 41 17.48 27.31 -5.85
CA GLU A 41 16.97 27.59 -4.50
C GLU A 41 16.06 26.45 -4.03
N ALA A 42 15.08 26.05 -4.83
CA ALA A 42 14.17 24.95 -4.51
C ALA A 42 14.90 23.58 -4.39
N LEU A 43 16.03 23.43 -5.07
CA LEU A 43 16.89 22.24 -4.95
C LEU A 43 17.57 22.15 -3.58
N LEU A 44 18.04 23.28 -3.06
CA LEU A 44 18.83 23.33 -1.83
C LEU A 44 17.97 23.56 -0.58
N SER A 45 16.79 24.17 -0.73
CA SER A 45 15.91 24.52 0.39
C SER A 45 14.98 23.41 0.85
N ARG A 46 14.74 22.39 0.01
CA ARG A 46 13.80 21.31 0.33
C ARG A 46 14.54 20.06 0.82
N PRO A 47 13.95 19.31 1.77
CA PRO A 47 14.52 18.05 2.26
C PRO A 47 14.43 16.92 1.23
N PHE A 48 13.50 17.00 0.29
CA PHE A 48 13.34 16.05 -0.80
C PHE A 48 12.89 16.77 -2.06
N ARG A 49 13.16 16.14 -3.21
CA ARG A 49 12.39 16.39 -4.42
C ARG A 49 11.16 15.48 -4.40
N SER A 50 10.07 15.90 -5.01
CA SER A 50 8.89 15.05 -5.10
C SER A 50 8.25 15.07 -6.48
N ASN A 51 7.62 13.95 -6.82
CA ASN A 51 6.77 13.78 -8.00
C ASN A 51 5.43 13.24 -7.54
N ARG A 52 4.34 13.75 -8.12
CA ARG A 52 3.00 13.26 -7.86
C ARG A 52 2.50 12.44 -9.04
N TYR A 53 1.84 11.35 -8.70
CA TYR A 53 1.19 10.45 -9.64
C TYR A 53 -0.27 10.32 -9.20
N THR A 54 -1.19 10.50 -10.13
CA THR A 54 -2.63 10.55 -9.81
C THR A 54 -3.43 9.61 -10.69
N ASP A 55 -4.53 9.11 -10.14
CA ASP A 55 -5.60 8.44 -10.87
C ASP A 55 -6.94 9.15 -10.58
N PRO A 56 -7.36 10.09 -11.46
CA PRO A 56 -8.61 10.82 -11.28
C PRO A 56 -9.86 9.93 -11.32
N ALA A 57 -9.80 8.76 -11.96
CA ALA A 57 -10.93 7.84 -12.01
C ALA A 57 -11.19 7.23 -10.62
N VAL A 58 -10.13 6.95 -9.86
CA VAL A 58 -10.22 6.53 -8.45
C VAL A 58 -10.90 7.63 -7.61
N LEU A 59 -10.47 8.88 -7.74
CA LEU A 59 -11.08 9.99 -6.97
C LEU A 59 -12.56 10.21 -7.34
N THR A 60 -12.91 10.03 -8.62
CA THR A 60 -14.30 10.14 -9.10
C THR A 60 -15.18 9.06 -8.47
N ARG A 61 -14.69 7.81 -8.37
CA ARG A 61 -15.42 6.68 -7.75
C ARG A 61 -15.40 6.74 -6.22
N HIS A 62 -14.31 7.22 -5.63
CA HIS A 62 -14.06 7.30 -4.20
C HIS A 62 -13.69 8.73 -3.80
N PRO A 63 -14.68 9.62 -3.58
CA PRO A 63 -14.42 11.02 -3.24
C PRO A 63 -13.65 11.24 -1.93
N ARG A 64 -13.53 10.20 -1.10
CA ARG A 64 -12.77 10.19 0.16
C ARG A 64 -11.43 9.47 0.06
N ALA A 65 -11.01 9.04 -1.14
CA ALA A 65 -9.70 8.46 -1.35
C ALA A 65 -8.62 9.45 -0.89
N ARG A 66 -7.55 8.92 -0.29
CA ARG A 66 -6.46 9.73 0.26
C ARG A 66 -5.26 9.78 -0.69
N SER A 67 -4.31 10.65 -0.37
CA SER A 67 -2.97 10.66 -0.96
C SER A 67 -2.01 9.83 -0.10
N LEU A 68 -1.11 9.09 -0.74
CA LEU A 68 -0.03 8.35 -0.09
C LEU A 68 1.30 9.06 -0.33
N THR A 69 2.06 9.36 0.72
CA THR A 69 3.44 9.86 0.58
C THR A 69 4.44 8.74 0.83
N VAL A 70 5.39 8.55 -0.09
CA VAL A 70 6.44 7.54 0.03
C VAL A 70 7.81 8.20 -0.12
N GLU A 71 8.67 8.01 0.87
CA GLU A 71 10.06 8.46 0.84
C GLU A 71 10.95 7.36 0.27
N THR A 72 11.85 7.75 -0.64
CA THR A 72 12.76 6.83 -1.32
C THR A 72 14.20 7.33 -1.23
N LEU A 73 15.13 6.39 -1.41
CA LEU A 73 16.57 6.67 -1.51
C LEU A 73 17.01 6.92 -2.97
N PHE A 74 16.08 7.04 -3.92
CA PHE A 74 16.41 7.31 -5.31
C PHE A 74 17.08 8.68 -5.44
N TYR A 75 18.28 8.77 -6.02
CA TYR A 75 19.08 10.00 -5.93
C TYR A 75 19.17 10.82 -7.23
N SER A 76 18.83 10.26 -8.39
CA SER A 76 19.02 10.90 -9.70
C SER A 76 17.74 11.42 -10.35
N SER A 77 17.87 12.54 -11.08
CA SER A 77 16.80 13.18 -11.84
C SER A 77 16.90 12.86 -13.33
N ALA A 78 15.76 12.56 -13.95
CA ALA A 78 15.49 12.55 -15.40
C ALA A 78 16.24 11.55 -16.32
N LYS A 79 17.48 11.13 -16.02
CA LYS A 79 18.17 10.07 -16.81
C LYS A 79 17.93 8.66 -16.30
N THR A 80 17.40 8.52 -15.09
CA THR A 80 17.14 7.22 -14.48
C THR A 80 15.64 7.12 -14.25
N SER A 81 15.01 6.45 -15.21
CA SER A 81 13.59 6.27 -15.46
C SER A 81 12.82 5.55 -14.34
N TRP A 82 13.30 5.52 -13.09
CA TRP A 82 12.76 4.66 -12.03
C TRP A 82 11.60 5.26 -11.22
N HIS A 83 11.53 6.59 -11.09
CA HIS A 83 10.46 7.23 -10.31
C HIS A 83 9.07 7.04 -10.94
N ARG A 84 8.97 7.02 -12.28
CA ARG A 84 7.70 6.85 -13.00
C ARG A 84 7.14 5.41 -12.93
N PRO A 85 7.90 4.34 -13.21
CA PRO A 85 7.49 2.97 -12.97
C PRO A 85 7.13 2.73 -11.51
N GLU A 86 7.89 3.29 -10.57
CA GLU A 86 7.58 3.12 -9.14
C GLU A 86 6.28 3.82 -8.75
N GLY A 87 6.07 5.08 -9.17
CA GLY A 87 4.81 5.79 -8.94
C GLY A 87 3.60 5.05 -9.54
N ALA A 88 3.75 4.51 -10.75
CA ALA A 88 2.72 3.69 -11.39
C ALA A 88 2.49 2.36 -10.65
N ARG A 89 3.56 1.70 -10.18
CA ARG A 89 3.47 0.46 -9.39
C ARG A 89 2.74 0.72 -8.07
N LEU A 90 3.03 1.82 -7.38
CA LEU A 90 2.38 2.21 -6.13
C LEU A 90 0.90 2.52 -6.35
N LEU A 91 0.54 3.27 -7.40
CA LEU A 91 -0.86 3.50 -7.77
C LEU A 91 -1.59 2.19 -8.12
N ALA A 92 -0.96 1.28 -8.86
CA ALA A 92 -1.57 -0.02 -9.17
C ALA A 92 -1.78 -0.89 -7.92
N LEU A 93 -0.90 -0.76 -6.92
CA LEU A 93 -0.98 -1.52 -5.69
C LEU A 93 -2.06 -0.95 -4.74
N TYR A 94 -2.06 0.37 -4.56
CA TYR A 94 -2.87 1.05 -3.54
C TYR A 94 -4.10 1.78 -4.08
N GLY A 95 -4.19 2.01 -5.40
CA GLY A 95 -5.34 2.64 -6.04
C GLY A 95 -6.48 1.67 -6.38
N ALA A 96 -6.24 0.36 -6.23
CA ALA A 96 -7.27 -0.67 -6.36
C ALA A 96 -8.06 -0.82 -5.05
N GLU A 97 -9.34 -1.17 -5.18
CA GLU A 97 -10.13 -1.70 -4.07
C GLU A 97 -9.56 -3.07 -3.69
N ARG A 98 -9.00 -3.16 -2.48
CA ARG A 98 -8.37 -4.36 -1.94
C ARG A 98 -9.05 -4.73 -0.63
N GLN A 99 -9.02 -6.01 -0.29
CA GLN A 99 -9.50 -6.51 0.99
C GLN A 99 -8.36 -7.19 1.74
N ALA A 100 -8.40 -7.11 3.06
CA ALA A 100 -7.53 -7.88 3.91
C ALA A 100 -8.31 -8.58 5.00
N TYR A 101 -7.85 -9.78 5.35
CA TYR A 101 -8.46 -10.60 6.37
C TYR A 101 -7.39 -11.19 7.28
N ARG A 102 -7.74 -11.39 8.54
CA ARG A 102 -7.01 -12.23 9.46
C ARG A 102 -7.72 -13.58 9.54
N LEU A 103 -7.00 -14.66 9.24
CA LEU A 103 -7.50 -16.02 9.24
C LEU A 103 -6.83 -16.80 10.36
N THR A 104 -7.63 -17.51 11.17
CA THR A 104 -7.09 -18.50 12.12
C THR A 104 -7.37 -19.90 11.58
N ILE A 105 -6.30 -20.61 11.25
CA ILE A 105 -6.34 -21.96 10.67
C ILE A 105 -5.52 -22.93 11.53
N PRO A 106 -5.75 -24.24 11.42
CA PRO A 106 -4.88 -25.25 12.03
C PRO A 106 -3.40 -25.09 11.64
N ALA A 107 -2.49 -25.36 12.58
CA ALA A 107 -1.05 -25.19 12.38
C ALA A 107 -0.40 -26.25 11.46
N ASP A 108 -1.11 -27.34 11.15
CA ASP A 108 -0.66 -28.42 10.27
C ASP A 108 -0.85 -28.10 8.77
N ILE A 109 -1.64 -27.07 8.44
CA ILE A 109 -1.79 -26.59 7.08
C ILE A 109 -0.51 -25.81 6.71
N PRO A 110 0.28 -26.24 5.71
CA PRO A 110 1.45 -25.48 5.31
C PRO A 110 1.02 -24.11 4.74
N ALA A 111 1.68 -23.05 5.20
CA ALA A 111 1.47 -21.70 4.71
C ALA A 111 2.80 -20.96 4.79
N ASP A 112 3.18 -20.26 3.73
CA ASP A 112 4.37 -19.41 3.72
C ASP A 112 4.05 -17.96 3.34
N ARG A 113 4.93 -17.05 3.72
CA ARG A 113 4.82 -15.64 3.40
C ARG A 113 4.88 -15.46 1.88
N PHE A 114 4.01 -14.59 1.37
CA PHE A 114 3.82 -14.26 -0.04
C PHE A 114 3.23 -15.38 -0.91
N GLU A 115 2.92 -16.54 -0.34
CA GLU A 115 2.14 -17.56 -1.02
C GLU A 115 0.73 -17.05 -1.33
N VAL A 116 0.19 -17.51 -2.47
CA VAL A 116 -1.18 -17.22 -2.89
C VAL A 116 -2.10 -18.31 -2.34
N VAL A 117 -3.06 -17.91 -1.52
CA VAL A 117 -4.07 -18.80 -0.95
C VAL A 117 -5.46 -18.43 -1.46
N ARG A 118 -6.24 -19.45 -1.80
CA ARG A 118 -7.66 -19.26 -2.14
C ARG A 118 -8.51 -19.33 -0.88
N VAL A 119 -9.09 -18.21 -0.49
CA VAL A 119 -9.95 -18.11 0.68
C VAL A 119 -11.40 -18.17 0.22
N SER A 120 -12.14 -19.16 0.71
CA SER A 120 -13.58 -19.25 0.56
C SER A 120 -14.24 -19.30 1.93
N PHE A 121 -15.37 -18.62 2.08
CA PHE A 121 -16.12 -18.61 3.33
C PHE A 121 -17.61 -18.76 3.03
N ARG A 122 -18.22 -19.78 3.63
CA ARG A 122 -19.67 -19.99 3.57
C ARG A 122 -20.31 -19.19 4.71
N ASP A 123 -20.62 -17.92 4.46
CA ASP A 123 -21.48 -17.13 5.34
C ASP A 123 -22.92 -17.57 5.10
N LEU A 124 -23.44 -18.44 5.98
CA LEU A 124 -24.82 -18.92 5.93
C LEU A 124 -25.67 -18.16 6.94
N ASP A 125 -26.90 -17.84 6.57
CA ASP A 125 -27.87 -17.29 7.51
C ASP A 125 -28.60 -18.36 8.33
N GLY A 126 -29.50 -17.93 9.21
CA GLY A 126 -30.28 -18.83 10.06
C GLY A 126 -31.19 -19.81 9.29
N HIS A 127 -31.32 -19.65 7.98
CA HIS A 127 -32.05 -20.56 7.08
C HIS A 127 -31.12 -21.31 6.12
N GLY A 128 -29.80 -21.26 6.33
CA GLY A 128 -28.82 -21.94 5.50
C GLY A 128 -28.58 -21.31 4.14
N ARG A 129 -29.03 -20.06 3.91
CA ARG A 129 -28.79 -19.34 2.65
C ARG A 129 -27.46 -18.58 2.71
N GLN A 130 -26.68 -18.67 1.64
CA GLN A 130 -25.41 -17.96 1.55
C GLN A 130 -25.62 -16.45 1.46
N ARG A 131 -24.89 -15.70 2.28
CA ARG A 131 -24.79 -14.24 2.25
C ARG A 131 -23.38 -13.85 1.78
N ALA A 132 -23.30 -12.87 0.90
CA ALA A 132 -22.02 -12.44 0.31
C ALA A 132 -21.41 -11.24 1.06
N ARG A 133 -21.52 -11.18 2.40
CA ARG A 133 -21.13 -9.98 3.16
C ARG A 133 -19.64 -9.66 3.09
N LEU A 134 -18.81 -10.70 3.00
CA LEU A 134 -17.36 -10.58 2.89
C LEU A 134 -16.89 -10.49 1.42
N GLY A 135 -17.78 -10.56 0.44
CA GLY A 135 -17.39 -10.49 -0.98
C GLY A 135 -16.54 -11.66 -1.48
N LEU A 136 -16.38 -12.73 -0.69
CA LEU A 136 -15.50 -13.87 -1.00
C LEU A 136 -16.08 -14.90 -1.99
N GLY A 137 -17.32 -14.71 -2.45
CA GLY A 137 -17.98 -15.53 -3.48
C GLY A 137 -17.76 -17.04 -3.34
N THR A 138 -17.27 -17.68 -4.41
CA THR A 138 -16.86 -19.10 -4.46
C THR A 138 -15.41 -19.34 -4.03
N GLY A 139 -14.70 -18.30 -3.62
CA GLY A 139 -13.27 -18.29 -3.35
C GLY A 139 -12.58 -17.13 -4.05
N THR A 140 -11.74 -16.41 -3.31
CA THR A 140 -10.91 -15.30 -3.81
C THR A 140 -9.46 -15.55 -3.45
N ASP A 141 -8.55 -15.21 -4.35
CA ASP A 141 -7.11 -15.42 -4.17
C ASP A 141 -6.51 -14.23 -3.40
N PHE A 142 -5.79 -14.53 -2.32
CA PHE A 142 -5.08 -13.56 -1.50
C PHE A 142 -3.61 -13.94 -1.36
N ARG A 143 -2.74 -12.96 -1.11
CA ARG A 143 -1.36 -13.19 -0.70
C ARG A 143 -1.22 -13.14 0.81
N ILE A 144 -0.40 -14.04 1.38
CA ILE A 144 -0.05 -14.01 2.80
C ILE A 144 0.98 -12.90 3.06
N LEU A 145 0.64 -11.92 3.90
CA LEU A 145 1.54 -10.82 4.31
C LEU A 145 2.14 -11.04 5.71
N GLY A 146 1.40 -11.70 6.58
CA GLY A 146 1.80 -11.98 7.96
C GLY A 146 1.44 -13.40 8.35
N LEU A 147 2.31 -14.03 9.13
CA LEU A 147 2.14 -15.39 9.62
C LEU A 147 2.61 -15.43 11.07
N THR A 148 1.80 -16.00 11.95
CA THR A 148 2.12 -16.16 13.37
C THR A 148 1.60 -17.51 13.83
N VAL A 149 2.47 -18.35 14.39
CA VAL A 149 2.12 -19.71 14.84
C VAL A 149 2.02 -19.73 16.36
N SER A 150 0.88 -20.19 16.89
CA SER A 150 0.73 -20.53 18.31
C SER A 150 0.81 -22.05 18.45
N ALA A 151 1.98 -22.55 18.87
CA ALA A 151 2.18 -23.98 19.09
C ALA A 151 1.31 -24.53 20.24
N ALA A 152 1.07 -23.71 21.27
CA ALA A 152 0.27 -24.10 22.44
C ALA A 152 -1.20 -24.37 22.07
N ASP A 153 -1.74 -23.59 21.13
CA ASP A 153 -3.14 -23.68 20.70
C ASP A 153 -3.32 -24.54 19.45
N GLY A 154 -2.24 -25.00 18.81
CA GLY A 154 -2.28 -25.78 17.57
C GLY A 154 -2.82 -24.99 16.37
N VAL A 155 -2.74 -23.67 16.39
CA VAL A 155 -3.25 -22.79 15.33
C VAL A 155 -2.17 -21.86 14.81
N GLN A 156 -2.38 -21.38 13.59
CA GLN A 156 -1.63 -20.28 13.01
C GLN A 156 -2.59 -19.20 12.51
N THR A 157 -2.13 -17.96 12.61
CA THR A 157 -2.85 -16.78 12.18
C THR A 157 -2.19 -16.22 10.94
N LEU A 158 -2.94 -16.13 9.86
CA LEU A 158 -2.52 -15.54 8.59
C LEU A 158 -3.14 -14.16 8.43
N THR A 159 -2.35 -13.18 8.03
CA THR A 159 -2.85 -11.91 7.50
C THR A 159 -2.77 -11.99 5.99
N VAL A 160 -3.93 -12.01 5.33
CA VAL A 160 -4.04 -12.16 3.87
C VAL A 160 -4.53 -10.86 3.23
N TRP A 161 -4.05 -10.57 2.02
CA TRP A 161 -4.36 -9.34 1.29
C TRP A 161 -4.53 -9.61 -0.21
N GLY A 162 -5.58 -9.04 -0.81
CA GLY A 162 -6.06 -9.38 -2.15
C GLY A 162 -6.70 -8.19 -2.83
#